data_AF-A0A926KW12-F1
#
_entry.id   AF-A0A926KW12-F1
#
_cell.length_a   1.000
_cell.length_b   1.000
_cell.length_c   1.000
_cell.angle_alpha   90.00
_cell.angle_beta   90.00
_cell.angle_gamma   90.00
#
_symmetry.space_group_name_H-M   'P 1'
#
loop_
_entity.id
_entity.type
_entity.pdbx_description
1 polymer ?
#
loop_
_entity_poly.entity_id
_entity_poly.type
_entity_poly.pdbx_seq_one_letter_code
_entity_poly.pdbx_strand_id
1 'polypeptide(L)'
;EELAPARSLARHPLFQVVLTKVDTSADQASSSSPLTLPGVQARSLFLGRPSAKFDLDLLVGETFDDQGAPAGLRGAVTVAADLFDEASAARIARHWVRVLERLVGDPSVRVSAVEVLDPADRCRVVEEWNDTGVSGVPGVV
;
A
#
# COMPACT_ATOMS: atom_id res chain seq x y z
N GLU A 1 -17.70 -28.14 -0.56
CA GLU A 1 -17.71 -27.16 0.54
C GLU A 1 -16.72 -27.62 1.59
N GLU A 2 -15.50 -27.08 1.60
CA GLU A 2 -14.38 -27.66 2.38
C GLU A 2 -13.39 -26.56 2.76
N LEU A 3 -13.85 -25.56 3.52
CA LEU A 3 -12.92 -24.58 4.08
C LEU A 3 -13.14 -24.38 5.58
N ALA A 4 -14.39 -24.36 6.06
CA ALA A 4 -14.80 -24.29 7.47
C ALA A 4 -13.77 -23.71 8.47
N PRO A 5 -13.16 -22.53 8.20
CA PRO A 5 -12.08 -22.03 9.03
C PRO A 5 -12.63 -21.52 10.36
N ALA A 6 -11.82 -21.60 11.42
CA ALA A 6 -12.19 -21.06 12.72
C ALA A 6 -12.49 -19.55 12.60
N ARG A 7 -13.65 -19.12 13.10
CA ARG A 7 -14.04 -17.71 13.07
C ARG A 7 -13.24 -16.93 14.11
N SER A 8 -12.65 -15.82 13.68
CA SER A 8 -12.00 -14.84 14.55
C SER A 8 -12.65 -13.48 14.32
N LEU A 9 -12.83 -12.70 15.39
CA LEU A 9 -13.23 -11.29 15.28
C LEU A 9 -12.03 -10.38 14.94
N ALA A 10 -10.81 -10.89 15.07
CA ALA A 10 -9.58 -10.11 14.87
C ALA A 10 -8.98 -10.28 13.47
N ARG A 11 -9.37 -11.31 12.71
CA ARG A 11 -8.78 -11.62 11.40
C ARG A 11 -9.83 -12.14 10.43
N HIS A 12 -9.69 -11.74 9.18
CA HIS A 12 -10.50 -12.28 8.12
C HIS A 12 -10.10 -13.74 7.83
N PRO A 13 -11.06 -14.68 7.69
CA PRO A 13 -10.81 -16.13 7.85
C PRO A 13 -10.03 -16.79 6.72
N LEU A 14 -9.87 -16.14 5.56
CA LEU A 14 -9.25 -16.73 4.37
C LEU A 14 -8.06 -15.92 3.83
N PHE A 15 -8.09 -14.61 3.98
CA PHE A 15 -7.05 -13.70 3.50
C PHE A 15 -7.04 -12.47 4.40
N GLN A 16 -5.88 -11.85 4.54
CA GLN A 16 -5.67 -10.67 5.39
C GLN A 16 -5.25 -9.45 4.56
N VAL A 17 -4.93 -9.65 3.29
CA VAL A 17 -4.55 -8.60 2.34
C VAL A 17 -5.49 -8.64 1.16
N VAL A 18 -6.00 -7.48 0.75
CA VAL A 18 -6.82 -7.33 -0.47
C VAL A 18 -6.23 -6.24 -1.36
N LEU A 19 -6.31 -6.47 -2.68
CA LEU A 19 -6.07 -5.44 -3.68
C LEU A 19 -7.34 -5.28 -4.50
N THR A 20 -7.84 -4.05 -4.56
CA THR A 20 -9.03 -3.67 -5.31
C THR A 20 -8.63 -2.70 -6.41
N LYS A 21 -8.79 -3.13 -7.67
CA LYS A 21 -8.79 -2.21 -8.80
C LYS A 21 -10.18 -1.59 -8.92
N VAL A 22 -10.25 -0.27 -8.89
CA VAL A 22 -11.47 0.49 -9.16
C VAL A 22 -11.44 0.91 -10.62
N ASP A 23 -12.38 0.37 -11.40
CA ASP A 23 -12.62 0.85 -12.76
C ASP A 23 -13.24 2.24 -12.65
N THR A 24 -12.38 3.24 -12.76
CA THR A 24 -12.80 4.62 -12.80
C THR A 24 -13.03 4.94 -14.28
N SER A 25 -14.26 4.73 -14.76
CA SER A 25 -14.66 5.34 -16.03
C SER A 25 -14.38 6.85 -15.93
N ALA A 26 -13.88 7.45 -17.03
CA ALA A 26 -13.36 8.82 -17.07
C ALA A 26 -14.29 9.89 -16.47
N ASP A 27 -15.59 9.61 -16.33
CA ASP A 27 -16.58 10.44 -15.63
C ASP A 27 -16.43 10.52 -14.10
N GLN A 28 -15.68 9.59 -13.47
CA GLN A 28 -15.52 9.50 -12.01
C GLN A 28 -14.07 9.72 -11.52
N ALA A 29 -13.12 9.93 -12.43
CA ALA A 29 -11.71 10.25 -12.09
C ALA A 29 -11.59 11.57 -11.32
N SER A 30 -12.62 12.41 -11.45
CA SER A 30 -12.93 13.44 -10.49
C SER A 30 -13.91 12.89 -9.45
N SER A 31 -13.41 12.32 -8.36
CA SER A 31 -14.19 12.15 -7.11
C SER A 31 -14.64 13.50 -6.51
N SER A 32 -14.39 14.59 -7.23
CA SER A 32 -14.82 15.96 -7.01
C SER A 32 -15.79 16.50 -8.05
N SER A 33 -16.17 15.75 -9.11
CA SER A 33 -17.22 16.24 -10.00
C SER A 33 -18.53 16.13 -9.23
N PRO A 34 -19.17 17.26 -8.89
CA PRO A 34 -20.39 17.22 -8.11
C PRO A 34 -21.43 16.42 -8.89
N LEU A 35 -22.07 15.46 -8.22
CA LEU A 35 -23.22 14.76 -8.76
C LEU A 35 -24.20 15.82 -9.28
N THR A 36 -24.34 15.91 -10.61
CA THR A 36 -25.14 16.96 -11.23
C THR A 36 -26.58 16.52 -11.22
N LEU A 37 -27.33 17.04 -10.26
CA LEU A 37 -28.77 16.84 -10.14
C LEU A 37 -29.46 18.17 -10.43
N PRO A 38 -30.50 18.20 -11.29
CA PRO A 38 -31.22 19.44 -11.59
C PRO A 38 -31.72 20.13 -10.32
N GLY A 39 -31.30 21.38 -10.11
CA GLY A 39 -31.71 22.20 -8.96
C GLY A 39 -31.03 21.87 -7.62
N VAL A 40 -30.02 21.00 -7.59
CA VAL A 40 -29.34 20.58 -6.35
C VAL A 40 -27.84 20.84 -6.44
N GLN A 41 -27.30 21.54 -5.44
CA GLN A 41 -25.85 21.65 -5.25
C GLN A 41 -25.35 20.46 -4.41
N ALA A 42 -24.75 19.48 -5.06
CA ALA A 42 -24.12 18.35 -4.37
C ALA A 42 -22.64 18.67 -4.05
N ARG A 43 -22.18 18.26 -2.86
CA ARG A 43 -20.75 18.27 -2.51
C ARG A 43 -20.41 16.97 -1.81
N SER A 44 -19.21 16.44 -2.09
CA SER A 44 -18.71 15.29 -1.36
C SER A 44 -18.36 15.69 0.07
N LEU A 45 -18.81 14.91 1.05
CA LEU A 45 -18.44 15.05 2.44
C LEU A 45 -17.55 13.89 2.83
N PHE A 46 -16.35 14.20 3.31
CA PHE A 46 -15.45 13.18 3.84
C PHE A 46 -15.97 12.71 5.21
N LEU A 47 -16.43 11.47 5.29
CA LEU A 47 -17.02 10.88 6.51
C LEU A 47 -15.98 10.30 7.48
N GLY A 48 -14.69 10.55 7.25
CA GLY A 48 -13.60 9.95 8.02
C GLY A 48 -12.98 8.73 7.34
N ARG A 49 -11.98 8.13 7.98
CA ARG A 49 -11.34 6.90 7.49
C ARG A 49 -12.19 5.69 7.89
N PRO A 50 -12.59 4.82 6.95
CA PRO A 50 -13.31 3.60 7.33
C PRO A 50 -12.43 2.73 8.23
N SER A 51 -13.06 1.99 9.16
CA SER A 51 -12.35 0.97 9.93
C SER A 51 -11.73 -0.06 8.99
N ALA A 52 -10.47 -0.42 9.22
CA ALA A 52 -9.81 -1.47 8.44
C ALA A 52 -10.59 -2.79 8.56
N LYS A 53 -11.03 -3.33 7.42
CA LYS A 53 -11.73 -4.62 7.34
C LYS A 53 -10.78 -5.80 7.17
N PHE A 54 -9.54 -5.49 6.80
CA PHE A 54 -8.42 -6.39 6.52
C PHE A 54 -7.17 -5.82 7.16
N ASP A 55 -6.14 -6.65 7.36
CA ASP A 55 -4.85 -6.19 7.90
C ASP A 55 -4.21 -5.15 6.94
N LEU A 56 -4.36 -5.37 5.62
CA LEU A 56 -3.94 -4.45 4.56
C LEU A 56 -4.98 -4.41 3.42
N ASP A 57 -5.43 -3.21 3.05
CA ASP A 57 -6.33 -2.97 1.91
C ASP A 57 -5.68 -1.97 0.95
N LEU A 58 -5.38 -2.45 -0.26
CA LEU A 58 -4.80 -1.67 -1.36
C LEU A 58 -5.90 -1.31 -2.35
N LEU A 59 -6.18 -0.03 -2.49
CA LEU A 59 -7.06 0.49 -3.52
C LEU A 59 -6.23 1.11 -4.63
N VAL A 60 -6.50 0.75 -5.89
CA VAL A 60 -5.84 1.35 -7.07
C VAL A 60 -6.87 1.68 -8.14
N GLY A 61 -6.74 2.85 -8.75
CA GLY A 61 -7.56 3.31 -9.86
C GLY A 61 -6.69 3.94 -10.95
N GLU A 62 -7.16 3.86 -12.18
CA GLU A 62 -6.53 4.51 -13.32
C GLU A 62 -6.91 5.99 -13.36
N THR A 63 -5.95 6.83 -13.67
CA THR A 63 -6.17 8.25 -13.97
C THR A 63 -6.02 8.47 -15.45
N PHE A 64 -6.85 9.34 -16.02
CA PHE A 64 -6.83 9.72 -17.43
C PHE A 64 -6.71 11.25 -17.53
N ASP A 65 -6.08 11.74 -18.60
CA ASP A 65 -6.06 13.17 -18.91
C ASP A 65 -7.37 13.65 -19.55
N ASP A 66 -7.45 14.96 -19.87
CA ASP A 66 -8.63 15.59 -20.47
C ASP A 66 -8.99 15.00 -21.86
N GLN A 67 -8.04 14.29 -22.48
CA GLN A 67 -8.18 13.64 -23.79
C GLN A 67 -8.53 12.15 -23.64
N GLY A 68 -8.65 11.64 -22.41
CA GLY A 68 -8.95 10.25 -22.12
C GLY A 68 -7.75 9.30 -22.27
N ALA A 69 -6.53 9.81 -22.40
CA ALA A 69 -5.33 8.97 -22.42
C ALA A 69 -4.88 8.61 -20.99
N PRO A 70 -4.27 7.42 -20.78
CA PRO A 70 -3.79 7.02 -19.46
C PRO A 70 -2.74 7.99 -18.90
N ALA A 71 -3.02 8.55 -17.73
CA ALA A 71 -2.18 9.52 -17.03
C ALA A 71 -1.51 8.96 -15.75
N GLY A 72 -1.67 7.65 -15.50
CA GLY A 72 -1.05 6.95 -14.38
C GLY A 72 -2.04 6.19 -13.51
N LEU A 73 -1.58 5.78 -12.34
CA LEU A 73 -2.36 5.11 -11.32
C LEU A 73 -2.39 5.95 -10.05
N ARG A 74 -3.55 5.99 -9.38
CA ARG A 74 -3.70 6.58 -8.05
C ARG A 74 -4.31 5.55 -7.12
N GLY A 75 -3.94 5.59 -5.84
CA GLY A 75 -4.43 4.62 -4.89
C GLY A 75 -4.31 5.05 -3.44
N ALA A 76 -4.70 4.14 -2.56
CA ALA A 76 -4.57 4.28 -1.12
C ALA A 76 -4.19 2.93 -0.49
N VAL A 77 -3.42 3.00 0.59
CA VAL A 77 -3.14 1.86 1.46
C VAL A 77 -3.84 2.11 2.79
N THR A 78 -4.75 1.23 3.16
CA THR A 78 -5.39 1.22 4.49
C THR A 78 -4.83 0.05 5.29
N VAL A 79 -4.41 0.33 6.51
CA VAL A 79 -3.84 -0.67 7.42
C VAL A 79 -4.68 -0.80 8.68
N ALA A 80 -4.68 -1.98 9.29
CA ALA A 80 -5.22 -2.16 10.63
C ALA A 80 -4.29 -1.51 11.67
N ALA A 81 -4.80 -0.50 12.38
CA ALA A 81 -4.00 0.36 13.28
C ALA A 81 -3.54 -0.34 14.57
N ASP A 82 -4.14 -1.49 14.89
CA ASP A 82 -3.69 -2.42 15.94
C ASP A 82 -2.41 -3.18 15.53
N LEU A 83 -2.06 -3.19 14.24
CA LEU A 83 -0.89 -3.89 13.69
C LEU A 83 0.16 -2.97 13.10
N PHE A 84 -0.26 -1.84 12.52
CA PHE A 84 0.64 -0.96 11.78
C PHE A 84 0.47 0.50 12.21
N ASP A 85 1.61 1.16 12.41
CA ASP A 85 1.67 2.61 12.52
C ASP A 85 1.74 3.28 11.14
N GLU A 86 1.61 4.61 11.13
CA GLU A 86 1.65 5.42 9.91
C GLU A 86 2.98 5.26 9.15
N ALA A 87 4.10 5.18 9.88
CA ALA A 87 5.42 5.00 9.30
C ALA A 87 5.54 3.66 8.55
N SER A 88 4.98 2.59 9.12
CA SER A 88 4.93 1.26 8.52
C SER A 88 4.03 1.25 7.29
N ALA A 89 2.86 1.87 7.35
CA ALA A 89 1.96 2.00 6.19
C ALA A 89 2.65 2.74 5.03
N ALA A 90 3.31 3.85 5.31
CA ALA A 90 4.04 4.63 4.31
C ALA A 90 5.21 3.82 3.71
N ARG A 91 5.92 3.03 4.54
CA ARG A 91 7.01 2.16 4.07
C ARG A 91 6.50 1.05 3.15
N ILE A 92 5.40 0.38 3.52
CA ILE A 92 4.74 -0.64 2.69
C ILE A 92 4.35 -0.04 1.33
N ALA A 93 3.77 1.15 1.31
CA ALA A 93 3.40 1.84 0.08
C ALA A 93 4.62 2.13 -0.81
N ARG A 94 5.73 2.63 -0.24
CA ARG A 94 6.98 2.88 -1.00
C ARG A 94 7.57 1.60 -1.56
N HIS A 95 7.65 0.53 -0.77
CA HIS A 95 8.15 -0.77 -1.23
C HIS A 95 7.29 -1.34 -2.35
N TRP A 96 5.96 -1.22 -2.24
CA TRP A 96 5.05 -1.67 -3.28
C TRP A 96 5.27 -0.94 -4.61
N VAL A 97 5.38 0.39 -4.59
CA VAL A 97 5.68 1.19 -5.79
C VAL A 97 7.03 0.78 -6.40
N ARG A 98 8.09 0.64 -5.59
CA ARG A 98 9.41 0.21 -6.05
C ARG A 98 9.38 -1.16 -6.73
N VAL A 99 8.65 -2.11 -6.15
CA VAL A 99 8.48 -3.45 -6.74
C VAL A 99 7.77 -3.36 -8.09
N LEU A 100 6.70 -2.57 -8.20
CA LEU A 100 5.99 -2.35 -9.46
C LEU A 100 6.90 -1.72 -10.52
N GLU A 101 7.64 -0.67 -10.18
CA GLU A 101 8.60 -0.01 -11.08
C GLU A 101 9.65 -1.00 -11.59
N ARG A 102 10.18 -1.86 -10.72
CA ARG A 102 11.18 -2.85 -11.09
C ARG A 102 10.61 -3.90 -12.05
N LEU A 103 9.42 -4.43 -11.75
CA LEU A 103 8.76 -5.46 -12.56
C LEU A 103 8.33 -4.93 -13.93
N VAL A 104 7.86 -3.68 -14.00
CA VAL A 104 7.45 -3.05 -15.27
C VAL A 104 8.67 -2.63 -16.10
N GLY A 105 9.75 -2.17 -15.46
CA GLY A 105 10.99 -1.78 -16.15
C GLY A 105 11.78 -2.95 -16.74
N ASP A 106 11.70 -4.14 -16.12
CA ASP A 106 12.29 -5.38 -16.63
C ASP A 106 11.38 -6.57 -16.31
N PRO A 107 10.40 -6.90 -17.17
CA PRO A 107 9.47 -8.01 -16.95
C PRO A 107 10.13 -9.39 -16.93
N SER A 108 11.40 -9.50 -17.36
CA SER A 108 12.15 -10.76 -17.34
C SER A 108 12.85 -11.02 -16.00
N VAL A 109 12.85 -10.03 -15.10
CA VAL A 109 13.51 -10.15 -13.80
C VAL A 109 12.90 -11.31 -13.00
N ARG A 110 13.77 -12.15 -12.43
CA ARG A 110 13.31 -13.20 -11.51
C ARG A 110 12.76 -12.55 -10.24
N VAL A 111 11.65 -13.07 -9.73
CA VAL A 111 11.02 -12.58 -8.48
C VAL A 111 12.02 -12.56 -7.32
N SER A 112 12.90 -13.55 -7.21
CA SER A 112 13.94 -13.61 -6.17
C SER A 112 15.01 -12.51 -6.27
N ALA A 113 15.12 -11.85 -7.41
CA ALA A 113 16.06 -10.76 -7.65
C ALA A 113 15.40 -9.38 -7.53
N VAL A 114 14.11 -9.30 -7.20
CA VAL A 114 13.42 -8.03 -6.99
C VAL A 114 13.79 -7.48 -5.61
N GLU A 115 14.50 -6.36 -5.59
CA GLU A 115 14.80 -5.66 -4.35
C GLU A 115 13.57 -4.92 -3.81
N VAL A 116 13.00 -5.46 -2.73
CA VAL A 116 11.84 -4.87 -2.05
C VAL A 116 12.23 -3.64 -1.23
N LEU A 117 13.34 -3.72 -0.48
CA LEU A 117 13.80 -2.62 0.37
C LEU A 117 14.37 -1.49 -0.49
N ASP A 118 14.04 -0.26 -0.12
CA ASP A 118 14.76 0.91 -0.63
C ASP A 118 16.18 0.96 -0.03
N PRO A 119 17.11 1.73 -0.62
CA PRO A 119 18.49 1.79 -0.14
C PRO A 119 18.63 2.20 1.34
N ALA A 120 17.75 3.09 1.82
CA ALA A 120 17.79 3.55 3.21
C ALA A 120 17.30 2.45 4.16
N ASP A 121 16.20 1.78 3.84
CA ASP A 121 15.71 0.64 4.61
C ASP A 121 16.70 -0.54 4.57
N ARG A 122 17.39 -0.75 3.45
CA ARG A 122 18.46 -1.76 3.34
C ARG A 122 19.65 -1.40 4.23
N CYS A 123 20.13 -0.15 4.18
CA CYS A 123 21.22 0.33 5.04
C CYS A 123 20.85 0.16 6.52
N ARG A 124 19.63 0.53 6.91
CA ARG A 124 19.13 0.29 8.27
C ARG A 124 19.21 -1.18 8.69
N VAL A 125 18.72 -2.08 7.84
CA VAL A 125 18.67 -3.52 8.17
C VAL A 125 20.06 -4.17 8.17
N VAL A 126 20.91 -3.81 7.21
CA VAL A 126 22.20 -4.48 6.97
C VAL A 126 23.33 -3.85 7.78
N GLU A 127 23.29 -2.55 8.00
CA GLU A 127 24.36 -1.79 8.65
C GLU A 127 23.91 -1.38 10.06
N GLU A 128 22.89 -0.52 10.18
CA GLU A 128 22.52 0.09 11.49
C GLU A 128 22.14 -0.97 12.54
N TRP A 129 21.29 -1.94 12.17
CA TRP A 129 20.84 -2.97 13.11
C TRP A 129 21.90 -4.03 13.41
N ASN A 130 22.87 -4.22 12.50
CA ASN A 130 23.96 -5.17 12.68
C ASN A 130 25.23 -4.54 13.23
N ASP A 131 25.20 -3.26 13.63
CA ASP A 131 26.29 -2.61 14.33
C ASP A 131 26.38 -3.09 15.79
N THR A 132 26.66 -4.38 15.96
CA THR A 132 26.83 -5.06 17.25
C THR A 132 28.29 -5.16 17.65
N GLY A 133 29.17 -4.41 16.99
CA GLY A 133 30.60 -4.38 17.28
C GLY A 133 30.86 -3.74 18.65
N VAL A 134 31.07 -4.54 19.69
CA VAL A 134 31.51 -4.01 20.97
C VAL A 134 32.99 -3.64 20.85
N SER A 135 33.32 -2.35 20.98
CA SER A 135 34.71 -1.92 21.12
C SER A 135 35.29 -2.64 22.35
N GLY A 136 36.32 -3.46 22.12
CA GLY A 136 36.84 -4.39 23.11
C GLY A 136 37.07 -3.72 24.46
N VAL A 137 36.60 -4.36 25.54
CA VAL A 137 36.95 -3.97 26.91
C VAL A 137 38.48 -3.90 26.99
N PRO A 138 39.08 -2.73 27.27
CA PRO A 138 40.51 -2.68 27.49
C PRO A 138 40.82 -3.27 28.88
N GLY A 139 41.40 -4.46 28.90
CA GLY A 139 41.98 -5.09 30.10
C GLY A 139 42.04 -6.61 29.95
N VAL A 140 43.09 -7.34 30.35
CA VAL A 140 44.22 -7.04 31.24
C VAL A 140 45.35 -8.01 30.82
N VAL A 141 46.56 -7.50 30.58
CA VAL A 141 47.81 -8.27 30.74
C VAL A 141 48.86 -7.35 31.35
#